data_AF-E6TMB0-F1
#
_entry.id   AF-E6TMB0-F1
#
_cell.length_a   1.000
_cell.length_b   1.000
_cell.length_c   1.000
_cell.angle_alpha   90.00
_cell.angle_beta   90.00
_cell.angle_gamma   90.00
#
_symmetry.space_group_name_H-M   'P 1'
#
loop_
_entity.id
_entity.type
_entity.pdbx_description
1 polymer ?
#
loop_
_entity_poly.entity_id
_entity_poly.type
_entity_poly.pdbx_seq_one_letter_code
_entity_poly.pdbx_strand_id
1 'polypeptide(L)'
;MPTFLAEWQRSTFSDPTVSKFVTLLESCAAQIAAPESPVRLIMVLAVAADLGVCAVFEADSAQTVLRVCRNAGAMPQRLTPDVEARILASESASS
;
A
#
# COMPACT_ATOMS: atom_id res chain seq x y z
N MET A 1 -9.10 -6.70 -11.38
CA MET A 1 -7.80 -6.31 -11.97
C MET A 1 -6.69 -6.96 -11.14
N PRO A 2 -5.43 -7.05 -11.61
CA PRO A 2 -4.36 -7.64 -10.80
C PRO A 2 -4.13 -6.86 -9.50
N THR A 3 -3.72 -7.61 -8.49
CA THR A 3 -3.36 -7.09 -7.16
C THR A 3 -1.85 -7.04 -7.02
N PHE A 4 -1.34 -6.01 -6.35
CA PHE A 4 0.08 -5.79 -6.15
C PHE A 4 0.36 -5.50 -4.69
N LEU A 5 1.35 -6.18 -4.12
CA LEU A 5 1.92 -5.86 -2.81
C LEU A 5 3.17 -5.01 -3.00
N ALA A 6 3.14 -3.80 -2.45
CA ALA A 6 4.29 -2.90 -2.36
C ALA A 6 4.84 -2.90 -0.93
N GLU A 7 6.16 -3.07 -0.79
CA GLU A 7 6.84 -3.21 0.51
C GLU A 7 7.96 -2.17 0.64
N TRP A 8 8.03 -1.50 1.78
CA TRP A 8 9.05 -0.51 2.13
C TRP A 8 9.66 -0.82 3.48
N GLN A 9 11.00 -0.83 3.56
CA GLN A 9 11.71 -1.09 4.81
C GLN A 9 11.46 -0.04 5.89
N ARG A 10 11.52 -0.45 7.16
CA ARG A 10 11.39 0.46 8.32
C ARG A 10 12.39 1.63 8.28
N SER A 11 13.62 1.44 7.81
CA SER A 11 14.62 2.52 7.69
C SER A 11 14.16 3.69 6.81
N THR A 12 13.16 3.47 5.94
CA THR A 12 12.55 4.49 5.09
C THR A 12 11.67 5.46 5.89
N PHE A 13 11.17 5.05 7.06
CA PHE A 13 10.15 5.79 7.80
C PHE A 13 10.42 5.86 9.30
N SER A 14 10.18 7.04 9.88
CA SER A 14 9.91 7.18 11.31
C SER A 14 8.41 7.09 11.58
N ASP A 15 7.97 6.73 12.79
CA ASP A 15 6.54 6.58 13.14
C ASP A 15 5.64 7.77 12.71
N PRO A 16 5.95 9.05 13.02
CA PRO A 16 5.14 10.18 12.56
C PRO A 16 5.16 10.39 11.03
N THR A 17 6.11 9.78 10.31
CA THR A 17 6.19 9.80 8.85
C THR A 17 5.24 8.78 8.23
N VAL A 18 4.97 7.66 8.90
CA VAL A 18 4.12 6.57 8.37
C VAL A 18 2.70 7.09 8.10
N SER A 19 2.03 7.71 9.08
CA SER A 19 0.66 8.21 8.88
C SER A 19 0.58 9.23 7.74
N LYS A 20 1.56 10.14 7.63
CA LYS A 20 1.62 11.09 6.51
C LYS A 20 1.79 10.39 5.17
N PHE A 21 2.64 9.36 5.13
CA PHE A 21 2.86 8.56 3.92
C PHE A 21 1.60 7.81 3.48
N VAL A 22 0.84 7.24 4.42
CA VAL A 22 -0.46 6.61 4.13
C VAL A 22 -1.43 7.60 3.50
N THR A 23 -1.58 8.79 4.08
CA THR A 23 -2.46 9.85 3.52
C THR A 23 -2.01 10.28 2.12
N LEU A 24 -0.71 10.35 1.86
CA LEU A 24 -0.17 10.65 0.53
C LEU A 24 -0.47 9.54 -0.47
N LEU A 25 -0.34 8.27 -0.08
CA LEU A 25 -0.70 7.13 -0.95
C LEU A 25 -2.18 7.15 -1.33
N GLU A 26 -3.07 7.37 -0.36
CA GLU A 26 -4.51 7.50 -0.60
C GLU A 26 -4.81 8.64 -1.59
N SER A 27 -4.23 9.81 -1.34
CA SER A 27 -4.42 11.00 -2.19
C SER A 27 -3.91 10.78 -3.61
N CYS A 28 -2.72 10.21 -3.78
CA CYS A 28 -2.14 9.95 -5.09
C CYS A 28 -2.89 8.86 -5.85
N ALA A 29 -3.35 7.80 -5.18
CA ALA A 29 -4.19 6.78 -5.80
C ALA A 29 -5.50 7.39 -6.31
N ALA A 30 -6.17 8.21 -5.50
CA ALA A 30 -7.41 8.89 -5.90
C ALA A 30 -7.20 9.87 -7.07
N GLN A 31 -6.08 10.59 -7.12
CA GLN A 31 -5.75 11.50 -8.22
C GLN A 31 -5.41 10.80 -9.53
N ILE A 32 -4.79 9.61 -9.46
CA ILE A 32 -4.39 8.82 -10.64
C ILE A 32 -5.56 7.98 -11.15
N ALA A 33 -6.49 7.59 -10.29
CA ALA A 33 -7.66 6.81 -10.66
C ALA A 33 -8.46 7.51 -11.75
N ALA A 34 -8.41 6.94 -12.95
CA ALA A 34 -9.23 7.33 -14.09
C ALA A 34 -10.03 6.09 -14.56
N PRO A 35 -11.18 6.27 -15.23
CA PRO A 35 -11.95 5.15 -15.76
C PRO A 35 -11.13 4.19 -16.65
N GLU A 36 -10.19 4.74 -17.40
CA GLU A 36 -9.32 4.02 -18.35
C GLU A 36 -8.09 3.38 -17.71
N SER A 37 -7.73 3.76 -16.48
CA SER A 37 -6.53 3.29 -15.75
C SER A 37 -6.85 3.26 -14.25
N PRO A 38 -7.66 2.28 -13.80
CA PRO A 38 -8.11 2.26 -12.43
C PRO A 38 -6.94 1.87 -11.52
N VAL A 39 -6.81 2.57 -10.40
CA VAL A 39 -5.94 2.17 -9.30
C VAL A 39 -6.68 2.40 -8.00
N ARG A 40 -6.61 1.42 -7.10
CA ARG A 40 -7.25 1.47 -5.80
C ARG A 40 -6.28 0.97 -4.74
N LEU A 41 -6.08 1.78 -3.71
CA LEU A 41 -5.41 1.33 -2.49
C LEU A 41 -6.42 0.52 -1.67
N ILE A 42 -6.14 -0.76 -1.44
CA ILE A 42 -7.05 -1.71 -0.77
C ILE A 42 -6.75 -1.80 0.71
N MET A 43 -5.46 -1.80 1.07
CA MET A 43 -4.99 -1.97 2.44
C MET A 43 -3.63 -1.33 2.59
N VAL A 44 -3.37 -0.75 3.77
CA VAL A 44 -2.02 -0.43 4.24
C VAL A 44 -1.83 -1.09 5.61
N LEU A 45 -0.69 -1.75 5.77
CA LEU A 45 -0.24 -2.35 7.02
C LEU A 45 1.09 -1.71 7.41
N ALA A 46 1.11 -1.02 8.54
CA ALA A 46 2.34 -0.56 9.17
C ALA A 46 2.79 -1.59 10.21
N VAL A 47 3.95 -2.19 10.01
CA VAL A 47 4.54 -3.18 10.90
C VAL A 47 5.63 -2.50 11.72
N ALA A 48 5.49 -2.53 13.05
CA ALA A 48 6.48 -1.93 13.96
C ALA A 48 7.83 -2.67 13.91
N ALA A 49 7.85 -3.95 13.55
CA ALA A 49 9.07 -4.72 13.31
C ALA A 49 9.57 -4.59 11.85
N ASP A 50 10.80 -5.04 11.61
CA ASP A 50 11.71 -4.96 10.44
C ASP A 50 11.13 -4.80 9.03
N LEU A 51 9.90 -5.26 8.77
CA LEU A 51 9.20 -5.16 7.49
C LEU A 51 8.84 -3.71 7.10
N GLY A 52 8.56 -2.82 8.05
CA GLY A 52 8.18 -1.43 7.75
C GLY A 52 6.73 -1.28 7.30
N VAL A 53 6.48 -0.66 6.14
CA VAL A 53 5.14 -0.40 5.59
C VAL A 53 4.88 -1.33 4.42
N CYS A 54 3.68 -1.91 4.35
CA CYS A 54 3.19 -2.68 3.22
C CYS A 54 1.87 -2.11 2.73
N ALA A 55 1.65 -2.07 1.42
CA ALA A 55 0.38 -1.64 0.83
C ALA A 55 -0.06 -2.59 -0.28
N VAL A 56 -1.37 -2.88 -0.32
CA VAL A 56 -1.98 -3.67 -1.39
C VAL A 56 -2.75 -2.74 -2.31
N PHE A 57 -2.45 -2.80 -3.60
CA PHE A 57 -3.14 -2.08 -4.65
C PHE A 57 -3.87 -3.06 -5.56
N GLU A 58 -5.04 -2.66 -6.03
CA GLU A 58 -5.62 -3.19 -7.26
C GLU A 58 -5.35 -2.18 -8.38
N ALA A 59 -4.74 -2.59 -9.48
CA ALA A 59 -4.37 -1.70 -10.58
C ALA A 59 -4.36 -2.42 -11.92
N ASP A 60 -4.41 -1.68 -13.01
CA ASP A 60 -4.28 -2.22 -14.38
C ASP A 60 -2.86 -2.73 -14.68
N SER A 61 -1.85 -2.12 -14.06
CA SER A 61 -0.44 -2.46 -14.25
C SER A 61 0.43 -2.13 -13.04
N ALA A 62 1.58 -2.80 -12.96
CA ALA A 62 2.64 -2.46 -12.01
C ALA A 62 3.13 -1.01 -12.17
N GLN A 63 3.15 -0.49 -13.41
CA GLN A 63 3.60 0.88 -13.69
C GLN A 63 2.70 1.93 -13.05
N THR A 64 1.38 1.70 -13.04
CA THR A 64 0.41 2.55 -12.36
C THR A 64 0.66 2.57 -10.86
N VAL A 65 0.91 1.42 -10.24
CA VAL A 65 1.26 1.32 -8.81
C VAL A 65 2.56 2.07 -8.50
N LEU A 66 3.61 1.87 -9.29
CA LEU A 66 4.88 2.58 -9.10
C LEU A 66 4.73 4.09 -9.28
N ARG A 67 3.85 4.56 -10.18
CA ARG A 67 3.53 5.98 -10.34
C ARG A 67 2.87 6.56 -9.09
N VAL A 68 1.91 5.85 -8.50
CA VAL A 68 1.30 6.25 -7.22
C VAL A 68 2.36 6.36 -6.13
N CYS A 69 3.18 5.32 -5.95
CA CYS A 69 4.22 5.27 -4.92
C CYS A 69 5.25 6.40 -5.06
N ARG A 70 5.71 6.65 -6.30
CA ARG A 70 6.62 7.76 -6.60
C ARG A 70 6.01 9.12 -6.27
N ASN A 71 4.75 9.35 -6.62
CA ASN A 71 4.06 10.60 -6.34
C ASN A 71 3.81 10.81 -4.84
N ALA A 72 3.63 9.72 -4.09
CA ALA A 72 3.56 9.74 -2.63
C ALA A 72 4.93 9.91 -1.94
N GLY A 73 6.03 9.93 -2.70
CA GLY A 73 7.36 10.31 -2.23
C GLY A 73 8.30 9.14 -1.89
N ALA A 74 7.88 7.88 -2.06
CA ALA A 74 8.76 6.75 -1.78
C ALA A 74 8.51 5.56 -2.73
N MET A 75 9.56 5.09 -3.40
CA MET A 75 9.51 3.86 -4.19
C MET A 75 9.56 2.63 -3.28
N PRO A 76 8.75 1.60 -3.53
CA PRO A 76 8.84 0.37 -2.76
C PRO A 76 10.14 -0.37 -3.08
N GLN A 77 10.68 -1.08 -2.09
CA GLN A 77 11.83 -1.95 -2.30
C GLN A 77 11.43 -3.19 -3.12
N ARG A 78 10.21 -3.68 -2.92
CA ARG A 78 9.66 -4.84 -3.60
C ARG A 78 8.24 -4.55 -4.05
N LEU A 79 7.93 -4.96 -5.28
CA LEU A 79 6.59 -4.98 -5.83
C LEU A 79 6.28 -6.40 -6.30
N THR A 80 5.32 -7.06 -5.67
CA THR A 80 4.94 -8.45 -5.95
C THR A 80 3.55 -8.47 -6.58
N PRO A 81 3.38 -8.96 -7.82
CA PRO A 81 2.07 -9.10 -8.46
C PRO A 81 1.29 -10.31 -7.95
N ASP A 82 0.01 -10.37 -8.29
CA ASP A 82 -0.91 -11.51 -8.10
C ASP A 82 -1.00 -12.00 -6.64
N VAL A 83 -1.14 -11.05 -5.71
CA VAL A 83 -1.23 -11.32 -4.27
C VAL A 83 -2.67 -11.42 -3.78
N GLU A 84 -2.92 -12.28 -2.79
CA GLU A 84 -4.20 -12.36 -2.10
C GLU A 84 -4.07 -11.83 -0.66
N ALA A 85 -4.98 -10.93 -0.26
CA ALA A 85 -5.03 -10.40 1.10
C ALA A 85 -6.30 -10.88 1.81
N ARG A 86 -6.15 -11.41 3.04
CA ARG A 86 -7.25 -11.82 3.91
C ARG A 86 -7.05 -11.21 5.29
N ILE A 87 -8.04 -10.45 5.76
CA ILE A 87 -8.10 -9.97 7.14
C ILE A 87 -9.11 -10.85 7.88
N LEU A 88 -8.62 -11.61 8.86
CA LEU A 88 -9.45 -12.43 9.73
C LEU A 88 -9.71 -11.65 11.02
N ALA A 89 -10.96 -11.65 11.50
CA ALA A 89 -11.28 -11.10 12.80
C ALA A 89 -10.66 -11.97 13.90
N SER A 90 -10.09 -11.35 14.94
CA SER A 90 -9.78 -12.07 16.18
C SER A 90 -11.08 -12.36 16.92
N GLU A 91 -11.29 -13.60 17.37
CA GLU A 91 -12.36 -13.89 18.32
C GLU A 91 -12.10 -13.10 19.61
N SER A 92 -12.95 -12.12 19.91
CA SER A 92 -13.01 -11.54 21.24
C SER A 92 -13.59 -12.61 22.17
N ALA A 93 -12.74 -13.26 22.98
CA ALA A 93 -13.21 -14.06 24.09
C ALA A 93 -14.09 -13.15 24.97
N SER A 94 -15.42 -13.35 24.89
CA SER A 94 -16.38 -12.67 25.74
C SER A 94 -16.11 -13.12 27.17
N SER A 95 -15.69 -12.19 28.04
CA SER A 95 -15.65 -12.40 29.48
C SER A 95 -16.91 -11.87 30.13
#